data_AF-A0A970PGY2-F1
#
_entry.id   AF-A0A970PGY2-F1
#
_cell.length_a   1.000
_cell.length_b   1.000
_cell.length_c   1.000
_cell.angle_alpha   90.00
_cell.angle_beta   90.00
_cell.angle_gamma   90.00
#
_symmetry.space_group_name_H-M   'P 1'
#
loop_
_entity.id
_entity.type
_entity.pdbx_description
1 polymer ?
#
loop_
_entity_poly.entity_id
_entity_poly.type
_entity_poly.pdbx_seq_one_letter_code
_entity_poly.pdbx_strand_id
1 'polypeptide(L)' 'MKCVYDGMDIVTISASENAARCLGLRKNGTVISLSDISPLEVTDWKNVIAVQQGFNYAEGLKLDGSCLFLDISVYR' A
#
# COMPACT_ATOMS: atom_id res chain seq x y z
N MET A 1 5.47 17.53 10.63
CA MET A 1 4.35 16.97 9.83
C MET A 1 4.50 17.47 8.41
N LYS A 2 4.61 16.57 7.43
CA LYS A 2 4.85 16.88 6.00
C LYS A 2 3.77 16.19 5.16
N CYS A 3 3.19 16.91 4.20
CA CYS A 3 2.40 16.28 3.15
C CYS A 3 3.36 15.65 2.13
N VAL A 4 3.28 14.33 1.94
CA VAL A 4 4.13 13.59 0.99
C VAL A 4 3.35 13.12 -0.25
N TYR A 5 2.03 13.33 -0.28
CA TYR A 5 1.17 13.04 -1.41
C TYR A 5 -0.04 13.98 -1.42
N ASP A 6 -0.24 14.70 -2.54
CA ASP A 6 -1.25 15.75 -2.70
C ASP A 6 -2.19 15.52 -3.89
N GLY A 7 -2.24 14.31 -4.44
CA GLY A 7 -3.09 13.96 -5.59
C GLY A 7 -4.60 13.99 -5.35
N MET A 8 -5.05 14.19 -4.09
CA MET A 8 -6.46 14.29 -3.66
C MET A 8 -7.36 13.11 -4.07
N ASP A 9 -6.80 11.95 -4.38
CA ASP A 9 -7.52 10.79 -4.89
C ASP A 9 -7.37 9.55 -4.00
N ILE A 10 -6.83 9.69 -2.78
CA ILE A 10 -6.76 8.62 -1.79
C ILE A 10 -8.15 8.37 -1.18
N VAL A 11 -8.56 7.10 -1.17
CA VAL A 11 -9.84 6.66 -0.61
C VAL A 11 -9.68 5.81 0.65
N THR A 12 -8.53 5.14 0.81
CA THR A 12 -8.20 4.30 1.97
C THR A 12 -6.71 4.38 2.26
N ILE A 13 -6.34 4.29 3.55
CA ILE A 13 -4.95 4.20 4.00
C ILE A 13 -4.74 2.97 4.89
N SER A 14 -3.53 2.43 4.89
CA SER A 14 -3.07 1.41 5.84
C SER A 14 -1.69 1.79 6.36
N ALA A 15 -1.48 1.76 7.68
CA ALA A 15 -0.25 2.19 8.35
C ALA A 15 0.43 1.03 9.07
N SER A 16 1.76 1.05 9.15
CA SER A 16 2.60 -0.04 9.67
C SER A 16 3.25 0.46 10.94
N GLU A 17 3.20 -0.36 11.97
CA GLU A 17 3.70 -0.01 13.31
C GLU A 17 5.23 0.08 13.36
N ASN A 18 5.93 -0.56 12.41
CA ASN A 18 7.33 -0.92 12.55
C ASN A 18 8.25 -0.42 11.43
N ALA A 19 7.71 -0.03 10.27
CA ALA A 19 8.52 0.38 9.12
C ALA A 19 8.31 1.85 8.70
N ALA A 20 7.58 2.64 9.51
CA ALA A 20 7.26 4.04 9.21
C ALA A 20 6.79 4.22 7.75
N ARG A 21 5.88 3.34 7.32
CA ARG A 21 5.38 3.27 5.95
C ARG A 21 3.86 3.20 5.93
N CYS A 22 3.26 3.81 4.91
CA CYS A 22 1.83 3.78 4.65
C CYS A 22 1.56 3.27 3.24
N LEU A 23 0.46 2.54 3.08
CA LEU A 23 -0.17 2.31 1.78
C LEU A 23 -1.32 3.29 1.60
N GLY A 24 -1.46 3.81 0.40
CA GLY A 24 -2.60 4.61 -0.03
C GLY A 24 -3.30 3.94 -1.22
N LEU A 25 -4.57 3.60 -1.06
CA LEU A 25 -5.42 3.17 -2.16
C LEU A 25 -5.99 4.40 -2.85
N ARG A 26 -5.77 4.50 -4.15
CA ARG A 26 -6.29 5.58 -5.00
C ARG A 26 -7.64 5.20 -5.60
N LYS A 27 -8.48 6.20 -5.88
CA LYS A 27 -9.82 6.05 -6.48
C LYS A 27 -9.83 5.26 -7.80
N ASN A 28 -8.73 5.29 -8.55
CA ASN A 28 -8.58 4.56 -9.81
C ASN A 28 -8.19 3.06 -9.62
N GLY A 29 -8.14 2.57 -8.38
CA GLY A 29 -7.79 1.18 -8.07
C GLY A 29 -6.30 0.87 -8.13
N THR A 30 -5.43 1.88 -8.13
CA THR A 30 -3.97 1.72 -7.97
C THR A 30 -3.55 1.98 -6.53
N VAL A 31 -2.40 1.44 -6.12
CA VAL A 31 -1.87 1.59 -4.76
C VAL A 31 -0.53 2.30 -4.79
N ILE A 32 -0.30 3.20 -3.83
CA ILE A 32 1.00 3.82 -3.58
C ILE A 32 1.54 3.38 -2.23
N SER A 33 2.87 3.28 -2.12
CA SER A 33 3.56 3.12 -0.84
C SER A 33 4.37 4.37 -0.53
N LEU A 34 4.22 4.88 0.68
CA LEU A 34 4.87 6.08 1.17
C LEU A 34 5.74 5.72 2.37
N SER A 35 7.03 5.99 2.30
CA SER A 35 8.01 5.81 3.39
C SER A 35 9.19 6.74 3.14
N ASP A 36 9.87 7.19 4.20
CA ASP A 36 11.13 7.93 4.09
C ASP A 36 12.35 7.01 3.93
N ILE A 37 12.21 5.69 4.18
CA ILE A 37 13.33 4.73 4.15
C ILE A 37 13.20 3.78 2.97
N SER A 38 12.10 3.02 2.91
CA SER A 38 11.91 1.96 1.92
C SER A 38 10.42 1.78 1.64
N PRO A 39 9.89 2.40 0.56
CA PRO A 39 8.53 2.14 0.12
C PRO A 39 8.43 0.71 -0.43
N LEU A 40 7.23 0.15 -0.38
CA LEU A 40 6.94 -1.16 -0.97
C LEU A 40 6.84 -1.10 -2.50
N GLU A 41 7.25 -2.19 -3.15
CA GLU A 41 7.08 -2.40 -4.59
C GLU A 41 5.63 -2.81 -4.91
N VAL A 42 4.74 -1.81 -4.96
CA VAL A 42 3.29 -1.98 -5.24
C VAL A 42 2.85 -1.31 -6.53
N THR A 43 3.79 -0.88 -7.38
CA THR A 43 3.51 -0.15 -8.62
C THR A 43 2.64 -0.93 -9.62
N ASP A 44 2.70 -2.26 -9.57
CA ASP A 44 1.92 -3.14 -10.44
C ASP A 44 0.54 -3.49 -9.89
N TRP A 45 0.21 -3.05 -8.67
CA TRP A 45 -1.09 -3.31 -8.07
C TRP A 45 -2.18 -2.47 -8.73
N LYS A 46 -3.11 -3.16 -9.40
CA LYS A 46 -4.20 -2.56 -10.18
C LYS A 46 -5.53 -3.25 -9.88
N ASN A 47 -6.62 -2.51 -10.09
CA ASN A 47 -7.98 -2.94 -9.79
C ASN A 47 -8.17 -3.32 -8.32
N VAL A 48 -7.43 -2.69 -7.41
CA VAL A 48 -7.52 -2.92 -5.96
C VAL A 48 -8.69 -2.13 -5.38
N ILE A 49 -9.44 -2.76 -4.48
CA ILE A 49 -10.61 -2.18 -3.79
C ILE A 49 -10.44 -2.10 -2.27
N ALA A 50 -9.48 -2.83 -1.70
CA ALA A 50 -9.11 -2.73 -0.29
C ALA A 50 -7.63 -3.07 -0.12
N VAL A 51 -6.99 -2.45 0.87
CA VAL A 51 -5.57 -2.68 1.20
C VAL A 51 -5.42 -2.91 2.70
N GLN A 52 -4.50 -3.81 3.07
CA GLN A 52 -4.07 -4.00 4.44
C GLN A 52 -2.58 -4.28 4.49
N GLN A 53 -1.93 -3.93 5.58
CA GLN A 53 -0.55 -4.34 5.84
C GLN A 53 -0.35 -4.80 7.27
N GLY A 54 0.59 -5.71 7.45
CA GLY A 54 1.07 -6.15 8.75
C GLY A 54 2.56 -5.91 8.90
N PHE A 55 3.16 -6.57 9.88
CA PHE A 55 4.59 -6.44 10.20
C PHE A 55 5.48 -6.71 8.99
N ASN A 56 5.25 -7.84 8.31
CA ASN A 56 6.10 -8.34 7.22
C ASN A 56 5.30 -8.69 5.95
N TYR A 57 4.13 -8.11 5.76
CA TYR A 57 3.37 -8.31 4.53
C TYR A 57 2.55 -7.08 4.15
N ALA A 58 2.13 -7.05 2.89
CA ALA A 58 1.05 -6.23 2.39
C ALA A 58 0.08 -7.07 1.56
N GLU A 59 -1.20 -6.73 1.62
CA GLU A 59 -2.29 -7.42 0.93
C GLU A 59 -3.20 -6.41 0.23
N GLY A 60 -3.72 -6.83 -0.92
CA GLY A 60 -4.68 -6.05 -1.72
C GLY A 60 -5.79 -6.95 -2.25
N LEU A 61 -7.05 -6.61 -1.93
CA LEU A 61 -8.20 -7.26 -2.55
C LEU A 61 -8.49 -6.60 -3.90
N LYS A 62 -8.58 -7.39 -4.97
CA LYS A 62 -8.95 -6.91 -6.30
C LYS A 62 -10.46 -6.95 -6.53
N LEU A 63 -10.90 -6.13 -7.48
CA LEU A 63 -12.31 -6.02 -7.91
C LEU A 63 -12.90 -7.36 -8.39
N ASP A 64 -12.06 -8.23 -8.96
CA ASP A 64 -12.45 -9.57 -9.42
C ASP A 64 -12.53 -10.62 -8.29
N GLY A 65 -12.30 -10.22 -7.04
CA GLY A 65 -12.30 -11.10 -5.86
C GLY A 65 -11.00 -11.85 -5.63
N SER A 66 -9.97 -11.68 -6.48
CA SER A 66 -8.63 -12.22 -6.23
C SER A 66 -7.83 -11.34 -5.27
N CYS A 67 -6.79 -11.91 -4.65
CA CYS A 67 -5.92 -11.18 -3.72
C CYS A 67 -4.50 -11.07 -4.29
N LEU A 68 -3.88 -9.92 -4.05
CA LEU A 68 -2.44 -9.70 -4.18
C LEU A 68 -1.80 -9.85 -2.79
N PHE A 69 -0.65 -10.50 -2.75
CA PHE A 69 0.14 -10.67 -1.54
C PHE A 69 1.59 -10.31 -1.83
N LEU A 70 2.16 -9.47 -0.99
CA LEU A 70 3.58 -9.12 -1.04
C LEU A 70 4.23 -9.52 0.28
N ASP A 71 5.11 -10.52 0.20
CA ASP A 71 6.02 -10.87 1.30
C ASP A 71 7.18 -9.86 1.33
N ILE A 72 7.37 -9.21 2.47
CA ILE A 72 8.45 -8.24 2.69
C ILE A 72 9.46 -8.75 3.73
N SER A 73 9.35 -10.03 4.12
CA SER A 73 10.28 -10.71 5.03
C SER A 73 11.70 -10.83 4.45
N VAL A 74 11.82 -10.73 3.13
CA VAL A 74 13.07 -10.88 2.36
C VAL A 74 13.99 -9.66 2.43
N TYR A 75 13.56 -8.54 3.02
CA TYR A 75 14.40 -7.34 3.20
C TYR A 75 15.11 -7.30 4.58
N ARG A 76 15.29 -8.45 5.24
CA ARG A 76 16.04 -8.59 6.49
C ARG A 76 17.50 -8.95 6.27
#